data_AF-A0A0K3AT60-F1
#
_entry.id   AF-A0A0K3AT60-F1
#
_cell.length_a   1.000
_cell.length_b   1.000
_cell.length_c   1.000
_cell.angle_alpha   90.00
_cell.angle_beta   90.00
_cell.angle_gamma   90.00
#
_symmetry.space_group_name_H-M   'P 1'
#
loop_
_entity.id
_entity.type
_entity.pdbx_description
1 polymer ?
#
loop_
_entity_poly.entity_id
_entity_poly.type
_entity_poly.pdbx_seq_one_letter_code
_entity_poly.pdbx_strand_id
1 'polypeptide(L)'
;MISRIEAMQAGVGILTVAHGAAHGSRIADIKEALTVLRQGVLDLHIDISGVPGECDTVVREVAQQVAEELSKRAQQMVNGCVKAFVDVAAAYERDCPDADIPAILQKASLALAAEQFDDD
;
A
#
# COMPACT_ATOMS: atom_id res chain seq x y z
N MET A 1 12.19 -1.83 10.02
CA MET A 1 10.94 -2.61 9.87
C MET A 1 9.81 -1.62 10.10
N ILE A 2 8.92 -1.43 9.13
CA ILE A 2 7.78 -0.51 9.26
C ILE A 2 6.84 -1.00 10.36
N SER A 3 6.36 -0.11 11.23
CA SER A 3 5.41 -0.45 12.27
C SER A 3 4.04 -0.76 11.68
N ARG A 4 3.21 -1.54 12.39
CA ARG A 4 1.83 -1.81 11.94
C ARG A 4 1.06 -0.51 11.69
N ILE A 5 1.23 0.49 12.54
CA ILE A 5 0.54 1.79 12.44
C ILE A 5 1.00 2.53 11.18
N GLU A 6 2.30 2.60 10.93
CA GLU A 6 2.86 3.23 9.72
C GLU A 6 2.35 2.54 8.44
N ALA A 7 2.26 1.20 8.42
CA ALA A 7 1.70 0.46 7.30
C ALA A 7 0.20 0.76 7.09
N MET A 8 -0.56 0.93 8.17
CA MET A 8 -1.97 1.30 8.10
C MET A 8 -2.17 2.75 7.63
N GLN A 9 -1.35 3.69 8.09
CA GLN A 9 -1.34 5.07 7.63
C GLN A 9 -1.03 5.16 6.13
N ALA A 10 -0.02 4.42 5.65
CA ALA A 10 0.28 4.31 4.24
C ALA A 10 -0.90 3.73 3.43
N GLY A 11 -1.57 2.72 3.98
CA GLY A 11 -2.80 2.16 3.42
C GLY A 11 -3.91 3.20 3.25
N VAL A 12 -4.22 3.97 4.30
CA VAL A 12 -5.23 5.06 4.22
C VAL A 12 -4.83 6.12 3.20
N GLY A 13 -3.55 6.48 3.13
CA GLY A 13 -3.02 7.38 2.10
C GLY A 13 -3.27 6.87 0.69
N ILE A 14 -3.00 5.59 0.43
CA ILE A 14 -3.22 4.94 -0.88
C ILE A 14 -4.70 5.02 -1.27
N LEU A 15 -5.61 4.72 -0.34
CA LEU A 15 -7.05 4.76 -0.59
C LEU A 15 -7.55 6.19 -0.86
N THR A 16 -7.01 7.18 -0.14
CA THR A 16 -7.34 8.60 -0.32
C THR A 16 -6.94 9.09 -1.70
N VAL A 17 -5.71 8.79 -2.13
CA VAL A 17 -5.22 9.13 -3.47
C VAL A 17 -6.04 8.43 -4.55
N ALA A 18 -6.37 7.15 -4.36
CA ALA A 18 -7.14 6.38 -5.33
C ALA A 18 -8.59 6.87 -5.48
N HIS A 19 -9.24 7.29 -4.39
CA HIS A 19 -10.57 7.90 -4.45
C HIS A 19 -10.53 9.26 -5.17
N GLY A 20 -9.56 10.12 -4.83
CA GLY A 20 -9.39 11.41 -5.50
C GLY A 20 -9.06 11.26 -7.00
N ALA A 21 -8.33 10.21 -7.37
CA ALA A 21 -8.07 9.84 -8.76
C ALA A 21 -9.33 9.53 -9.56
N ALA A 22 -10.22 8.71 -8.98
CA ALA A 22 -11.47 8.33 -9.61
C ALA A 22 -12.38 9.54 -9.88
N HIS A 23 -12.22 10.62 -9.12
CA HIS A 23 -12.98 11.87 -9.20
C HIS A 23 -12.30 12.97 -10.04
N GLY A 24 -11.31 12.63 -10.86
CA GLY A 24 -10.72 13.55 -11.85
C GLY A 24 -9.42 14.24 -11.43
N SER A 25 -8.75 13.77 -10.37
CA SER A 25 -7.37 14.21 -10.06
C SER A 25 -6.39 13.77 -11.16
N ARG A 26 -5.33 14.55 -11.41
CA ARG A 26 -4.38 14.30 -12.52
C ARG A 26 -3.65 12.96 -12.34
N ILE A 27 -3.77 12.07 -13.34
CA ILE A 27 -3.22 10.69 -13.37
C ILE A 27 -1.72 10.61 -13.04
N ALA A 28 -0.93 11.64 -13.36
CA ALA A 28 0.51 11.67 -13.10
C ALA A 28 0.83 11.71 -11.58
N ASP A 29 0.10 12.53 -10.81
CA ASP A 29 0.32 12.73 -9.38
C ASP A 29 -0.02 11.45 -8.57
N ILE A 30 -0.93 10.63 -9.11
CA ILE A 30 -1.41 9.40 -8.49
C ILE A 30 -0.39 8.26 -8.63
N LYS A 31 0.27 8.13 -9.78
CA LYS A 31 1.31 7.10 -9.97
C LYS A 31 2.52 7.38 -9.07
N GLU A 32 2.90 8.64 -8.93
CA GLU A 32 4.01 9.05 -8.08
C GLU A 32 3.65 8.85 -6.60
N ALA A 33 2.47 9.30 -6.16
CA ALA A 33 2.00 9.08 -4.79
C ALA A 33 1.88 7.59 -4.43
N LEU A 34 1.35 6.75 -5.33
CA LEU A 34 1.29 5.30 -5.13
C LEU A 34 2.67 4.65 -5.10
N THR A 35 3.65 5.18 -5.82
CA THR A 35 5.02 4.68 -5.79
C THR A 35 5.67 4.98 -4.44
N VAL A 36 5.53 6.22 -3.97
CA VAL A 36 6.07 6.67 -2.66
C VAL A 36 5.41 5.92 -1.51
N LEU A 37 4.08 5.77 -1.52
CA LEU A 37 3.34 5.10 -0.44
C LEU A 37 3.56 3.58 -0.39
N ARG A 38 3.99 2.97 -1.49
CA ARG A 38 4.37 1.55 -1.53
C ARG A 38 5.78 1.31 -1.03
N GLN A 39 6.64 2.32 -1.12
CA GLN A 39 8.03 2.25 -0.70
C GLN A 39 8.09 2.00 0.80
N GLY A 40 8.83 0.97 1.22
CA GLY A 40 8.92 0.50 2.60
C GLY A 40 7.80 -0.42 3.08
N VAL A 41 6.57 -0.35 2.53
CA VAL A 41 5.46 -1.25 2.91
C VAL A 41 5.54 -2.59 2.18
N LEU A 42 6.02 -2.59 0.93
CA LEU A 42 6.13 -3.77 0.08
C LEU A 42 7.59 -4.16 -0.22
N ASP A 43 8.55 -3.57 0.49
CA ASP A 43 9.97 -3.86 0.28
C ASP A 43 10.30 -5.25 0.85
N LEU A 44 10.52 -6.20 -0.06
CA LEU A 44 10.96 -7.55 0.28
C LEU A 44 12.47 -7.55 0.50
N HIS A 45 12.89 -7.87 1.73
CA HIS A 45 14.27 -8.16 2.05
C HIS A 45 14.46 -9.68 2.13
N ILE A 46 15.38 -10.22 1.31
CA ILE A 46 15.80 -11.62 1.40
C ILE A 46 17.19 -11.66 2.00
N ASP A 47 17.30 -12.27 3.18
CA ASP A 47 18.59 -12.52 3.83
C ASP A 47 19.23 -13.78 3.23
N ILE A 48 20.44 -13.62 2.70
CA ILE A 48 21.26 -14.70 2.10
C ILE A 48 22.56 -14.94 2.86
N SER A 49 22.71 -14.39 4.07
CA SER A 49 23.93 -14.49 4.88
C SER A 49 24.34 -15.92 5.25
N GLY A 50 23.40 -16.88 5.22
CA GLY A 50 23.64 -18.29 5.52
C GLY A 50 24.02 -19.17 4.33
N VAL A 51 24.24 -18.60 3.13
CA VAL A 51 24.48 -19.38 1.91
C VAL A 51 25.96 -19.77 1.79
N PRO A 52 26.31 -21.05 1.61
CA PRO A 52 27.67 -21.48 1.32
C PRO A 52 28.21 -20.81 0.05
N GLY A 53 29.45 -20.32 0.07
CA GLY A 53 30.03 -19.52 -1.02
C GLY A 53 30.04 -20.22 -2.39
N GLU A 54 30.05 -21.55 -2.41
CA GLU A 54 29.99 -22.38 -3.63
C GLU A 54 28.64 -22.28 -4.37
N CYS A 55 27.57 -21.92 -3.64
CA CYS A 55 26.21 -21.78 -4.15
C CYS A 55 25.77 -20.31 -4.27
N ASP A 56 26.62 -19.34 -3.86
CA ASP A 56 26.24 -17.93 -3.71
C ASP A 56 25.64 -17.32 -4.99
N THR A 57 26.22 -17.62 -6.16
CA THR A 57 25.74 -17.04 -7.43
C THR A 57 24.36 -17.56 -7.81
N VAL A 58 24.17 -18.88 -7.76
CA VAL A 58 22.88 -19.52 -8.11
C VAL A 58 21.80 -19.14 -7.10
N VAL A 59 22.12 -19.11 -5.81
CA VAL A 59 21.15 -18.75 -4.78
C VAL A 59 20.78 -17.26 -4.87
N ARG A 60 21.73 -16.38 -5.20
CA ARG A 60 21.45 -14.96 -5.43
C ARG A 60 20.53 -14.74 -6.63
N GLU A 61 20.75 -15.46 -7.74
CA GLU A 61 19.88 -15.39 -8.91
C GLU A 61 18.46 -15.88 -8.60
N VAL A 62 18.34 -17.02 -7.91
CA VAL A 62 17.03 -17.56 -7.50
C VAL A 62 16.35 -16.63 -6.50
N ALA A 63 17.08 -16.10 -5.50
CA ALA A 63 16.55 -15.13 -4.55
C ALA A 63 16.01 -13.89 -5.26
N GLN A 64 16.74 -13.38 -6.25
CA GLN A 64 16.28 -12.24 -7.04
C GLN A 64 15.00 -12.56 -7.83
N GLN A 65 14.93 -13.70 -8.50
CA GLN A 65 13.72 -14.11 -9.22
C GLN A 65 12.52 -14.27 -8.28
N VAL A 66 12.74 -14.83 -7.09
CA VAL A 66 11.70 -14.96 -6.06
C VAL A 66 11.25 -13.57 -5.57
N ALA A 67 12.17 -12.65 -5.31
CA ALA A 67 11.85 -11.29 -4.89
C ALA A 67 11.02 -10.56 -5.96
N GLU A 68 11.40 -10.67 -7.23
CA GLU A 68 10.69 -10.06 -8.35
C GLU A 68 9.27 -10.61 -8.51
N GLU A 69 9.09 -11.93 -8.45
CA GLU A 69 7.78 -12.57 -8.56
C GLU A 69 6.89 -12.26 -7.35
N LEU A 70 7.45 -12.26 -6.13
CA LEU A 70 6.73 -11.87 -4.92
C LEU A 70 6.29 -10.40 -4.97
N SER A 71 7.19 -9.50 -5.39
CA SER A 71 6.89 -8.08 -5.56
C SER A 71 5.75 -7.88 -6.57
N LYS A 72 5.81 -8.57 -7.72
CA LYS A 72 4.75 -8.53 -8.73
C LYS A 72 3.40 -9.00 -8.20
N ARG A 73 3.36 -10.11 -7.44
CA ARG A 73 2.12 -10.63 -6.84
C ARG A 73 1.57 -9.68 -5.78
N ALA A 74 2.43 -9.14 -4.92
CA ALA A 74 2.05 -8.15 -3.93
C ALA A 74 1.46 -6.89 -4.60
N GLN A 75 2.06 -6.45 -5.71
CA GLN A 75 1.55 -5.33 -6.48
C GLN A 75 0.16 -5.62 -7.07
N GLN A 76 -0.05 -6.81 -7.64
CA GLN A 76 -1.36 -7.24 -8.16
C GLN A 76 -2.42 -7.26 -7.07
N MET A 77 -2.09 -7.81 -5.90
CA MET A 77 -2.99 -7.84 -4.75
C MET A 77 -3.40 -6.43 -4.33
N VAL A 78 -2.44 -5.53 -4.14
CA VAL A 78 -2.71 -4.14 -3.75
C VAL A 78 -3.55 -3.41 -4.80
N ASN A 79 -3.24 -3.58 -6.09
CA ASN A 79 -4.05 -3.00 -7.17
C ASN A 79 -5.50 -3.53 -7.14
N GLY A 80 -5.69 -4.81 -6.86
CA GLY A 80 -7.00 -5.43 -6.69
C GLY A 80 -7.78 -4.83 -5.52
N CYS A 81 -7.14 -4.68 -4.35
CA CYS A 81 -7.75 -4.04 -3.18
C CYS A 81 -8.13 -2.59 -3.43
N VAL A 82 -7.24 -1.81 -4.07
CA VAL A 82 -7.51 -0.41 -4.41
C VAL A 82 -8.70 -0.29 -5.37
N LYS A 83 -8.74 -1.13 -6.41
CA LYS A 83 -9.88 -1.15 -7.34
C LYS A 83 -11.18 -1.49 -6.63
N ALA A 84 -11.18 -2.56 -5.82
CA ALA A 84 -12.37 -2.97 -5.07
C ALA A 84 -12.85 -1.86 -4.12
N PHE A 85 -11.93 -1.16 -3.46
CA PHE A 85 -12.28 -0.02 -2.63
C PHE A 85 -12.95 1.10 -3.44
N VAL A 86 -12.39 1.49 -4.59
CA VAL A 86 -12.98 2.53 -5.46
C VAL A 86 -14.39 2.13 -5.90
N ASP A 87 -14.59 0.88 -6.30
CA ASP A 87 -15.90 0.36 -6.72
C ASP A 87 -16.92 0.42 -5.56
N VAL A 88 -16.51 0.04 -4.34
CA VAL A 88 -17.35 0.10 -3.14
C VAL A 88 -17.64 1.55 -2.73
N ALA A 89 -16.65 2.43 -2.77
CA ALA A 89 -16.82 3.85 -2.45
C ALA A 89 -17.82 4.51 -3.40
N ALA A 90 -17.68 4.28 -4.70
CA ALA A 90 -18.62 4.80 -5.70
C ALA A 90 -20.04 4.23 -5.52
N ALA A 91 -20.16 2.96 -5.13
CA ALA A 91 -21.46 2.38 -4.79
C ALA A 91 -22.08 3.03 -3.55
N TYR A 92 -21.27 3.25 -2.51
CA TYR A 92 -21.73 3.91 -1.29
C TYR A 92 -22.17 5.35 -1.54
N GLU A 93 -21.42 6.13 -2.31
CA GLU A 93 -21.78 7.50 -2.68
C GLU A 93 -23.06 7.59 -3.50
N ARG A 94 -23.32 6.59 -4.37
CA ARG A 94 -24.58 6.51 -5.12
C ARG A 94 -25.76 6.18 -4.21
N ASP A 95 -25.58 5.25 -3.27
CA ASP A 95 -26.68 4.71 -2.46
C ASP A 95 -26.93 5.55 -1.18
N CYS A 96 -25.97 6.40 -0.79
CA CYS A 96 -26.02 7.29 0.37
C CYS A 96 -25.64 8.73 -0.02
N PRO A 97 -26.63 9.66 -0.16
CA PRO A 97 -26.37 11.03 -0.59
C PRO A 97 -25.47 11.85 0.34
N ASP A 98 -25.41 11.47 1.63
CA ASP A 98 -24.59 12.13 2.65
C ASP A 98 -23.21 11.46 2.82
N ALA A 99 -22.84 10.52 1.94
CA ALA A 99 -21.55 9.85 2.01
C ALA A 99 -20.42 10.83 1.72
N ASP A 100 -19.52 10.99 2.70
CA ASP A 100 -18.28 11.76 2.57
C ASP A 100 -17.09 10.82 2.79
N ILE A 101 -16.71 10.11 1.72
CA ILE A 101 -15.56 9.19 1.72
C ILE A 101 -14.26 9.91 2.12
N PRO A 102 -13.94 11.12 1.61
CA PRO A 102 -12.79 11.89 2.08
C PRO A 102 -12.78 12.12 3.59
N ALA A 103 -13.89 12.53 4.19
CA ALA A 103 -13.97 12.74 5.64
C ALA A 103 -13.84 11.43 6.44
N ILE A 104 -14.37 10.32 5.93
CA ILE A 104 -14.21 9.00 6.55
C ILE A 104 -12.72 8.60 6.57
N LEU A 105 -12.03 8.74 5.45
CA LEU A 105 -10.60 8.42 5.34
C LEU A 105 -9.74 9.36 6.21
N GLN A 106 -10.09 10.64 6.27
CA GLN A 106 -9.43 11.61 7.14
C GLN A 106 -9.57 11.22 8.63
N LYS A 107 -10.78 10.84 9.05
CA LYS A 107 -11.03 10.36 10.42
C LYS A 107 -10.24 9.10 10.74
N ALA A 108 -10.18 8.15 9.80
CA ALA A 108 -9.38 6.93 9.97
C ALA A 108 -7.89 7.24 10.13
N SER A 109 -7.35 8.18 9.35
CA SER A 109 -5.95 8.64 9.48
C SER A 109 -5.67 9.26 10.86
N LEU A 110 -6.57 10.13 11.33
CA LEU A 110 -6.45 10.77 12.65
C LEU A 110 -6.56 9.77 13.81
N ALA A 111 -7.45 8.77 13.70
CA ALA A 111 -7.57 7.72 14.70
C ALA A 111 -6.28 6.88 14.81
N LEU A 112 -5.69 6.51 13.66
CA LEU A 112 -4.40 5.81 13.64
C LEU A 112 -3.25 6.64 14.22
N ALA A 113 -3.27 7.96 13.99
CA ALA A 113 -2.30 8.85 14.62
C ALA A 113 -2.51 8.95 16.14
N ALA A 114 -3.75 8.96 16.62
CA ALA A 114 -4.04 8.98 18.06
C ALA A 114 -3.57 7.69 18.76
N GLU A 115 -3.79 6.52 18.15
CA GLU A 115 -3.29 5.23 18.66
C GLU A 115 -1.76 5.21 18.79
N GLN A 116 -1.05 5.94 17.94
CA GLN A 116 0.41 6.05 18.00
C GLN A 116 0.91 6.82 19.23
N PHE A 117 0.10 7.73 19.79
CA PHE A 117 0.47 8.52 20.97
C PHE A 117 0.05 7.88 22.30
N ASP A 118 -0.81 6.87 22.27
CA ASP A 118 -1.24 6.13 23.47
C ASP A 118 -0.32 4.93 23.80
N ASP A 119 0.50 4.49 22.85
CA ASP A 119 1.46 3.37 22.98
C ASP A 119 2.91 3.82 23.32
N ASP A 120 3.15 5.13 23.47
CA ASP A 120 4.42 5.75 23.92
C ASP A 120 4.39 6.13 25.42
#